data_AF-A0A2U1PXN3-F1
#
_entry.id   AF-A0A2U1PXN3-F1
#
_cell.length_a   1.000
_cell.length_b   1.000
_cell.length_c   1.000
_cell.angle_alpha   90.00
_cell.angle_beta   90.00
_cell.angle_gamma   90.00
#
_symmetry.space_group_name_H-M   'P 1'
#
loop_
_entity.id
_entity.type
_entity.pdbx_description
1 polymer ?
#
loop_
_entity_poly.entity_id
_entity_poly.type
_entity_poly.pdbx_seq_one_letter_code
_entity_poly.pdbx_strand_id
1 'polypeptide(L)'
;MDTDVYSLGLIMLELLTGKSVVKEEWTMETFDPEIMCKADIEEELLCILHLAMNCMCRSPKARLKADEVLMQLEEIGGTRNAKNYYLTKLTRK
;
A
#
# COMPACT_ATOMS: atom_id res chain seq x y z
N MET A 1 -14.14 -10.38 -2.40
CA MET A 1 -13.63 -9.25 -1.59
C MET A 1 -12.41 -9.63 -0.77
N ASP A 2 -12.50 -10.54 0.22
CA ASP A 2 -11.31 -10.87 1.03
C ASP A 2 -10.15 -11.43 0.17
N THR A 3 -10.43 -12.29 -0.82
CA THR A 3 -9.42 -12.76 -1.79
C THR A 3 -8.84 -11.62 -2.62
N ASP A 4 -9.66 -10.67 -3.04
CA ASP A 4 -9.22 -9.53 -3.86
C ASP A 4 -8.25 -8.63 -3.07
N VAL A 5 -8.49 -8.44 -1.77
CA VAL A 5 -7.58 -7.71 -0.88
C VAL A 5 -6.25 -8.47 -0.72
N TYR A 6 -6.28 -9.80 -0.65
CA TYR A 6 -5.05 -10.59 -0.62
C TYR A 6 -4.25 -10.45 -1.92
N SER A 7 -4.93 -10.54 -3.07
CA SER A 7 -4.31 -10.33 -4.38
C SER A 7 -3.75 -8.92 -4.52
N LEU A 8 -4.47 -7.91 -4.01
CA LEU A 8 -3.99 -6.54 -3.96
C LEU A 8 -2.70 -6.42 -3.13
N GLY A 9 -2.62 -7.08 -1.98
CA GLY A 9 -1.41 -7.10 -1.16
C GLY A 9 -0.21 -7.75 -1.87
N LEU A 10 -0.43 -8.82 -2.64
CA LEU A 10 0.63 -9.41 -3.47
C LEU A 10 1.11 -8.45 -4.56
N ILE A 11 0.18 -7.77 -5.24
CA ILE A 11 0.51 -6.78 -6.27
C ILE A 11 1.29 -5.61 -5.67
N MET A 12 0.90 -5.14 -4.47
CA MET A 12 1.63 -4.09 -3.75
C MET A 12 3.07 -4.52 -3.46
N LEU A 13 3.30 -5.75 -3.00
CA LEU A 13 4.67 -6.25 -2.79
C LEU A 13 5.46 -6.37 -4.07
N GLU A 14 4.84 -6.87 -5.14
CA GLU A 14 5.48 -6.98 -6.45
C GLU A 14 5.93 -5.60 -6.95
N LEU A 15 5.10 -4.57 -6.78
CA LEU A 15 5.43 -3.19 -7.12
C LEU A 15 6.53 -2.62 -6.23
N LEU A 16 6.54 -2.92 -4.93
CA LEU A 16 7.58 -2.42 -4.01
C LEU A 16 8.95 -3.04 -4.26
N THR A 17 9.00 -4.28 -4.77
CA THR A 17 10.23 -5.09 -4.81
C THR A 17 10.70 -5.42 -6.24
N GLY A 18 9.87 -5.12 -7.24
CA GLY A 18 10.06 -5.49 -8.64
C GLY A 18 9.99 -7.00 -8.89
N LYS A 19 9.53 -7.80 -7.92
CA LYS A 19 9.57 -9.26 -7.96
C LYS A 19 8.34 -9.88 -7.29
N SER A 20 7.85 -10.99 -7.84
CA SER A 20 6.86 -11.83 -7.16
C SER A 20 7.55 -12.66 -6.06
N VAL A 21 7.80 -12.05 -4.91
CA VAL A 21 8.42 -12.71 -3.74
C VAL A 21 7.48 -12.68 -2.54
N VAL A 22 7.40 -13.79 -1.82
CA VAL A 22 6.73 -13.87 -0.51
C VAL A 22 7.80 -14.23 0.51
N LYS A 23 8.18 -13.27 1.36
CA LYS A 23 9.09 -13.45 2.48
C LYS A 23 8.39 -13.08 3.78
N GLU A 24 8.79 -13.72 4.87
CA GLU A 24 8.26 -13.42 6.21
C GLU A 24 8.92 -12.19 6.83
N GLU A 25 10.15 -11.86 6.41
CA GLU A 25 10.91 -10.70 6.85
C GLU A 25 11.25 -9.80 5.66
N TRP A 26 11.06 -8.49 5.85
CA TRP A 26 11.30 -7.47 4.84
C TRP A 26 12.34 -6.48 5.36
N THR A 27 13.32 -6.16 4.51
CA THR A 27 14.35 -5.15 4.79
C THR A 27 14.33 -4.08 3.70
N MET A 28 14.82 -2.87 3.98
CA MET A 28 14.88 -1.79 3.00
C MET A 28 15.62 -2.20 1.71
N GLU A 29 16.59 -3.09 1.81
CA GLU A 29 17.35 -3.65 0.67
C GLU A 29 16.49 -4.49 -0.29
N THR A 30 15.30 -4.91 0.14
CA THR A 30 14.37 -5.67 -0.71
C THR A 30 13.51 -4.79 -1.61
N PHE A 31 13.46 -3.48 -1.35
CA PHE A 31 12.76 -2.55 -2.20
C PHE A 31 13.49 -2.34 -3.52
N ASP A 32 12.72 -2.06 -4.57
CA ASP A 32 13.25 -1.78 -5.89
C ASP A 32 14.22 -0.59 -5.83
N PRO A 33 15.50 -0.77 -6.23
CA PRO A 33 16.49 0.30 -6.22
C PRO A 33 16.06 1.53 -7.05
N GLU A 34 15.28 1.34 -8.12
CA GLU A 34 14.74 2.44 -8.93
C GLU A 34 13.69 3.27 -8.18
N ILE A 35 12.98 2.65 -7.23
CA ILE A 35 12.07 3.36 -6.35
C ILE A 35 12.87 4.08 -5.27
N MET A 36 13.84 3.39 -4.67
CA MET A 36 14.66 3.92 -3.56
C MET A 36 15.58 5.07 -3.94
N CYS A 37 15.86 5.27 -5.23
CA CYS A 37 16.65 6.43 -5.68
C CYS A 37 15.91 7.78 -5.55
N LYS A 38 14.61 7.77 -5.22
CA LYS A 38 13.82 8.98 -4.94
C LYS A 38 14.05 9.42 -3.49
N ALA A 39 14.44 10.68 -3.30
CA ALA A 39 14.61 11.24 -1.96
C ALA A 39 13.25 11.34 -1.24
N ASP A 40 13.26 11.08 0.07
CA ASP A 40 12.15 11.37 1.00
C ASP A 40 10.86 10.57 0.76
N ILE A 41 10.99 9.28 0.42
CA ILE A 41 9.84 8.36 0.30
C ILE A 41 9.96 7.09 1.15
N GLU A 42 11.04 6.96 1.92
CA GLU A 42 11.34 5.76 2.71
C GLU A 42 10.23 5.43 3.71
N GLU A 43 9.70 6.45 4.39
CA GLU A 43 8.60 6.30 5.34
C GLU A 43 7.33 5.82 4.64
N GLU A 44 6.96 6.41 3.50
CA GLU A 44 5.81 5.99 2.71
C GLU A 44 5.95 4.55 2.19
N LEU A 45 7.15 4.14 1.76
CA LEU A 45 7.39 2.77 1.32
C LEU A 45 7.24 1.77 2.47
N LEU A 46 7.73 2.10 3.66
CA LEU A 46 7.51 1.30 4.87
C LEU A 46 6.03 1.22 5.24
N CYS A 47 5.27 2.31 5.11
CA CYS A 47 3.83 2.31 5.33
C CYS A 47 3.09 1.41 4.31
N ILE A 48 3.43 1.50 3.02
CA ILE A 48 2.81 0.65 1.98
C ILE A 48 3.17 -0.83 2.20
N LEU A 49 4.40 -1.13 2.62
CA LEU A 49 4.81 -2.48 2.96
C LEU A 49 3.97 -3.07 4.10
N HIS A 50 3.82 -2.35 5.21
CA HIS A 50 2.99 -2.79 6.33
C HIS A 50 1.53 -2.96 5.92
N LEU A 51 1.00 -2.06 5.09
CA LEU A 51 -0.34 -2.18 4.53
C LEU A 51 -0.48 -3.45 3.69
N ALA A 52 0.47 -3.75 2.82
CA ALA A 52 0.49 -4.96 1.99
C ALA A 52 0.49 -6.23 2.87
N MET A 53 1.30 -6.27 3.94
CA MET A 53 1.34 -7.38 4.89
C MET A 53 -0.02 -7.62 5.56
N ASN A 54 -0.71 -6.56 5.99
CA ASN A 54 -2.05 -6.64 6.58
C ASN A 54 -3.10 -7.11 5.55
N CYS A 55 -2.98 -6.68 4.29
CA CYS A 55 -3.82 -7.15 3.18
C CYS A 55 -3.63 -8.64 2.90
N MET A 56 -2.43 -9.19 3.12
CA MET A 56 -2.15 -10.61 2.91
C MET A 56 -2.29 -11.45 4.19
N CYS A 57 -2.91 -10.94 5.25
CA CYS A 57 -3.11 -11.71 6.46
C CYS A 57 -3.80 -13.05 6.15
N ARG A 58 -3.19 -14.16 6.57
CA ARG A 58 -3.70 -15.52 6.29
C ARG A 58 -5.08 -15.75 6.92
N SER A 59 -5.39 -15.04 8.00
CA SER A 59 -6.72 -15.03 8.61
C SER A 59 -7.62 -14.03 7.88
N PRO A 60 -8.65 -14.46 7.13
CA PRO A 60 -9.55 -13.54 6.43
C PRO A 60 -10.31 -12.59 7.38
N LYS A 61 -10.47 -12.98 8.64
CA LYS A 61 -11.12 -12.14 9.67
C LYS A 61 -10.24 -11.00 10.15
N ALA A 62 -8.92 -11.17 10.13
CA ALA A 62 -7.96 -10.17 10.57
C ALA A 62 -7.36 -9.38 9.39
N ARG A 63 -7.69 -9.77 8.16
CA ARG A 63 -7.34 -9.04 6.95
C ARG A 63 -8.15 -7.76 6.87
N LEU A 64 -7.50 -6.69 6.45
CA LEU A 64 -8.15 -5.40 6.21
C LEU A 64 -9.28 -5.54 5.18
N LYS A 65 -10.29 -4.69 5.35
CA LYS A 65 -11.34 -4.49 4.36
C LYS A 65 -10.90 -3.47 3.31
N ALA A 66 -11.48 -3.56 2.12
CA ALA A 66 -11.03 -2.77 0.97
C ALA A 66 -11.16 -1.24 1.19
N ASP A 67 -12.14 -0.82 1.98
CA ASP A 67 -12.34 0.56 2.43
C ASP A 67 -11.24 1.01 3.42
N GLU A 68 -10.83 0.14 4.34
CA GLU A 68 -9.69 0.41 5.24
C GLU A 68 -8.37 0.54 4.46
N VAL A 69 -8.17 -0.31 3.44
CA VAL A 69 -7.00 -0.22 2.55
C VAL A 69 -6.98 1.09 1.79
N LEU A 70 -8.14 1.51 1.25
CA LEU A 70 -8.26 2.79 0.55
C LEU A 70 -7.94 3.96 1.49
N MET A 71 -8.49 3.96 2.70
CA MET A 71 -8.25 5.01 3.69
C MET A 71 -6.76 5.14 4.04
N GLN A 72 -6.07 4.02 4.28
CA GLN A 72 -4.64 4.03 4.59
C GLN A 72 -3.80 4.48 3.38
N LEU A 73 -4.13 4.05 2.16
CA LEU A 73 -3.45 4.54 0.95
C LEU A 73 -3.59 6.04 0.76
N GLU A 74 -4.76 6.59 1.08
CA GLU A 74 -5.01 8.03 0.98
C GLU A 74 -4.32 8.82 2.07
N GLU A 75 -4.14 8.25 3.25
CA GLU A 75 -3.32 8.83 4.31
C GLU A 75 -1.84 8.88 3.90
N ILE A 76 -1.32 7.76 3.38
CA ILE A 76 0.07 7.65 2.89
C ILE A 76 0.32 8.58 1.69
N GLY A 77 -0.61 8.68 0.74
CA GLY A 77 -0.52 9.63 -0.39
C GLY A 77 -0.94 11.07 -0.03
N GLY A 78 -1.54 11.25 1.14
CA GLY A 78 -2.16 12.46 1.64
C GLY A 78 -1.18 13.51 2.12
N THR A 79 0.06 13.12 2.40
CA THR A 79 1.21 14.03 2.54
C THR A 79 1.45 14.87 1.28
N ARG A 80 0.92 14.50 0.10
CA ARG A 80 1.03 15.33 -1.11
C ARG A 80 -0.28 15.78 -1.78
N ASN A 81 -1.43 15.08 -1.72
CA ASN A 81 -2.64 15.56 -2.47
C ASN A 81 -4.06 15.01 -2.10
N ALA A 82 -4.28 14.22 -1.05
CA ALA A 82 -5.58 13.53 -0.83
C ALA A 82 -6.81 14.45 -0.63
N LYS A 83 -6.63 15.67 -0.11
CA LYS A 83 -7.74 16.62 0.12
C LYS A 83 -8.44 17.06 -1.17
N ASN A 84 -7.74 17.09 -2.31
CA ASN A 84 -8.33 17.59 -3.57
C ASN A 84 -9.28 16.59 -4.25
N TYR A 85 -9.09 15.27 -4.11
CA TYR A 85 -9.89 14.28 -4.83
C TYR A 85 -11.33 14.16 -4.28
N TYR A 86 -11.51 14.19 -2.96
CA TYR A 86 -12.84 14.17 -2.34
C TYR A 86 -13.58 15.50 -2.47
N LEU A 87 -12.87 16.63 -2.33
CA LEU A 87 -13.46 17.96 -2.51
C LEU A 87 -13.90 18.18 -3.95
N THR A 88 -13.15 17.71 -4.96
CA THR A 88 -13.56 17.79 -6.38
C THR A 88 -14.75 16.89 -6.72
N LYS A 89 -14.94 15.76 -6.02
CA LYS A 89 -16.15 14.94 -6.18
C LYS A 89 -17.38 15.52 -5.48
N LEU A 90 -17.22 16.20 -4.35
CA LEU A 90 -18.32 16.84 -3.60
C LEU A 90 -18.75 18.19 -4.19
N THR A 91 -17.88 18.88 -4.93
CA THR A 91 -18.16 20.18 -5.56
C THR A 91 -18.79 20.07 -6.95
N ARG A 92 -18.79 18.88 -7.57
CA ARG A 92 -19.64 18.59 -8.74
C ARG A 92 -21.05 18.24 -8.27
N LYS A 93 -21.86 19.25 -7.99
CA LYS A 93 -23.32 19.14 -7.92
C LYS A 93 -23.95 20.08 -8.92
#